data_AF-A0A2W1D8M7-F1
#
_entry.id   AF-A0A2W1D8M7-F1
#
_cell.length_a   1.000
_cell.length_b   1.000
_cell.length_c   1.000
_cell.angle_alpha   90.00
_cell.angle_beta   90.00
_cell.angle_gamma   90.00
#
_symmetry.space_group_name_H-M   'P 1'
#
loop_
_entity.id
_entity.type
_entity.pdbx_description
1 polymer ?
#
loop_
_entity_poly.entity_id
_entity_poly.type
_entity_poly.pdbx_seq_one_letter_code
_entity_poly.pdbx_strand_id
1 'polypeptide(L)'
;MKLYQIAALAAPAQAALRFGCSTLSIQRLDPLVEPGKLPSAHVHQIVGGNAFNATMDTDPSKLASCTTCTFSEDFSNYWTAAMYFKHTNGSYKRVSIMENAALPNGINGGMTVYYTQQDFNSNGNQKITSFPKARTIPSHTSPPT
;
A
#
# COMPACT_ATOMS: atom_id res chain seq x y z
N MET A 1 -46.52 6.25 -27.97
CA MET A 1 -45.56 6.05 -26.87
C MET A 1 -44.19 6.51 -27.36
N LYS A 2 -43.71 7.67 -26.90
CA LYS A 2 -42.44 8.26 -27.35
C LYS A 2 -41.32 7.75 -26.44
N LEU A 3 -40.47 6.88 -26.97
CA LEU A 3 -39.24 6.47 -26.29
C LEU A 3 -38.27 7.64 -26.34
N TYR A 4 -38.11 8.34 -25.21
CA TYR A 4 -37.01 9.27 -25.03
C TYR A 4 -35.72 8.45 -24.92
N GLN A 5 -34.91 8.51 -25.98
CA GLN A 5 -33.56 7.97 -26.02
C GLN A 5 -32.70 8.75 -25.02
N ILE A 6 -32.37 8.14 -23.88
CA ILE A 6 -31.36 8.65 -22.97
C ILE A 6 -30.01 8.25 -23.58
N ALA A 7 -29.41 9.16 -24.34
CA ALA A 7 -28.03 9.01 -24.77
C ALA A 7 -27.13 9.29 -23.56
N ALA A 8 -26.65 8.24 -22.89
CA ALA A 8 -25.62 8.37 -21.88
C ALA A 8 -24.31 8.74 -22.58
N LEU A 9 -23.77 9.93 -22.30
CA LEU A 9 -22.40 10.26 -22.70
C LEU A 9 -21.44 9.36 -21.90
N ALA A 10 -20.97 8.29 -22.52
CA ALA A 10 -19.82 7.54 -22.06
C ALA A 10 -18.55 8.34 -22.40
N ALA A 11 -18.23 9.33 -21.57
CA ALA A 11 -16.94 9.99 -21.65
C ALA A 11 -15.84 9.03 -21.16
N PRO A 12 -14.68 8.95 -21.84
CA PRO A 12 -13.54 8.22 -21.30
C PRO A 12 -13.14 8.87 -19.97
N ALA A 13 -13.09 8.07 -18.90
CA ALA A 13 -12.60 8.53 -17.61
C ALA A 13 -11.08 8.39 -17.54
N GLN A 14 -10.36 9.51 -17.47
CA GLN A 14 -8.97 9.53 -17.02
C GLN A 14 -8.99 9.42 -15.48
N ALA A 15 -8.64 8.24 -14.96
CA ALA A 15 -8.73 7.95 -13.53
C ALA A 15 -7.34 7.85 -12.91
N ALA A 16 -7.09 8.73 -11.95
CA ALA A 16 -5.94 8.67 -11.05
C ALA A 16 -6.42 8.94 -9.63
N LEU A 17 -5.90 8.18 -8.66
CA LEU A 17 -6.20 8.37 -7.24
C LEU A 17 -4.94 8.82 -6.51
N ARG A 18 -5.11 9.84 -5.68
CA ARG A 18 -4.08 10.30 -4.74
C ARG A 18 -4.74 10.53 -3.40
N PHE A 19 -4.27 9.85 -2.36
CA PHE A 19 -4.87 9.92 -1.04
C PHE A 19 -3.85 9.64 0.07
N GLY A 20 -4.14 10.14 1.27
CA GLY A 20 -3.32 9.90 2.45
C GLY A 20 -3.78 8.68 3.22
N CYS A 21 -2.83 7.97 3.83
CA CYS A 21 -3.11 6.96 4.84
C CYS A 21 -2.22 7.22 6.06
N SER A 22 -2.80 7.25 7.26
CA SER A 22 -2.03 7.45 8.49
C SER A 22 -1.25 6.19 8.87
N THR A 23 -0.21 6.34 9.70
CA THR A 23 0.57 5.19 10.19
C THR A 23 -0.33 4.26 11.00
N LEU A 24 -0.47 3.02 10.54
CA LEU A 24 -1.11 1.96 11.30
C LEU A 24 -0.14 1.41 12.35
N SER A 25 1.06 0.99 11.92
CA SER A 25 2.08 0.43 12.80
C SER A 25 3.48 0.59 12.20
N ILE A 26 4.50 0.43 13.05
CA ILE A 26 5.89 0.30 12.60
C ILE A 26 6.45 -0.98 13.20
N GLN A 27 6.73 -1.98 12.36
CA GLN A 27 7.01 -3.34 12.82
C GLN A 27 8.09 -4.02 11.98
N ARG A 28 8.66 -5.10 12.54
CA ARG A 28 9.63 -5.97 11.86
C ARG A 28 8.93 -7.09 11.10
N LEU A 29 8.10 -6.71 10.13
CA LEU A 29 7.34 -7.62 9.28
C LEU A 29 7.70 -7.37 7.83
N ASP A 30 8.07 -8.42 7.10
CA ASP A 30 8.37 -8.35 5.67
C ASP A 30 7.83 -9.58 4.94
N PRO A 31 6.54 -9.58 4.60
CA PRO A 31 5.93 -10.71 3.92
C PRO A 31 6.39 -10.90 2.47
N LEU A 32 7.16 -9.96 1.91
CA LEU A 32 7.64 -10.03 0.55
C LEU A 32 9.03 -10.67 0.47
N VAL A 33 9.97 -10.23 1.32
CA VAL A 33 11.37 -10.69 1.27
C VAL A 33 11.64 -11.80 2.29
N GLU A 34 11.01 -11.76 3.46
CA GLU A 34 11.20 -12.76 4.53
C GLU A 34 9.85 -13.29 5.07
N PRO A 35 9.05 -13.97 4.24
CA PRO A 35 7.72 -14.44 4.63
C PRO A 35 7.75 -15.31 5.89
N GLY A 36 6.89 -15.00 6.86
CA GLY A 36 6.75 -15.73 8.12
C GLY A 36 7.84 -15.48 9.16
N LYS A 37 8.88 -14.70 8.82
CA LYS A 37 9.98 -14.43 9.75
C LYS A 37 9.60 -13.38 10.80
N LEU A 38 9.66 -13.78 12.06
CA LEU A 38 9.29 -12.95 13.21
C LEU A 38 10.41 -12.94 14.26
N PRO A 39 11.19 -11.83 14.40
CA PRO A 39 11.16 -10.61 13.60
C PRO A 39 11.91 -10.73 12.26
N SER A 40 11.44 -10.03 11.23
CA SER A 40 12.20 -9.79 9.99
C SER A 40 13.47 -8.95 10.25
N ALA A 41 14.45 -9.04 9.36
CA ALA A 41 15.61 -8.15 9.27
C ALA A 41 15.22 -6.69 8.98
N HIS A 42 14.13 -6.47 8.25
CA HIS A 42 13.61 -5.14 7.89
C HIS A 42 12.60 -4.62 8.91
N VAL A 43 12.55 -3.30 9.06
CA VAL A 43 11.51 -2.59 9.80
C VAL A 43 10.72 -1.78 8.79
N HIS A 44 9.40 -1.88 8.83
CA HIS A 44 8.53 -1.16 7.91
C HIS A 44 7.56 -0.24 8.65
N GLN A 45 7.32 0.94 8.10
CA GLN A 45 6.10 1.69 8.35
C GLN A 45 4.99 1.04 7.53
N ILE A 46 3.87 0.74 8.17
CA ILE A 46 2.70 0.09 7.57
C ILE A 46 1.52 1.06 7.66
N VAL A 47 0.74 1.16 6.59
CA VAL A 47 -0.50 1.94 6.49
C VAL A 47 -1.59 1.14 5.76
N GLY A 48 -2.83 1.61 5.83
CA GLY A 48 -3.99 1.02 5.15
C GLY A 48 -4.76 0.06 6.05
N GLY A 49 -5.17 -1.08 5.50
CA GLY A 49 -5.99 -2.08 6.18
C GLY A 49 -5.33 -2.69 7.42
N ASN A 50 -6.11 -3.14 8.40
CA ASN A 50 -5.58 -3.75 9.64
C ASN A 50 -5.21 -5.24 9.54
N ALA A 51 -5.14 -5.82 8.33
CA ALA A 51 -4.85 -7.24 8.10
C ALA A 51 -3.40 -7.54 7.69
N PHE A 52 -2.46 -6.62 7.91
CA PHE A 52 -1.05 -6.85 7.58
C PHE A 52 -0.43 -7.92 8.51
N ASN A 53 0.25 -8.91 7.93
CA ASN A 53 0.86 -10.02 8.68
C ASN A 53 2.18 -10.46 8.03
N ALA A 54 2.96 -11.28 8.73
CA ALA A 54 4.27 -11.77 8.33
C ALA A 54 4.26 -12.63 7.05
N THR A 55 3.16 -13.31 6.73
CA THR A 55 3.10 -14.24 5.57
C THR A 55 2.28 -13.70 4.41
N MET A 56 1.19 -12.98 4.69
CA MET A 56 0.24 -12.47 3.68
C MET A 56 -0.28 -13.55 2.72
N ASP A 57 -0.47 -14.79 3.20
CA ASP A 57 -0.89 -15.93 2.36
C ASP A 57 -2.31 -15.80 1.78
N THR A 58 -3.12 -14.92 2.37
CA THR A 58 -4.50 -14.66 1.97
C THR A 58 -4.66 -13.20 1.60
N ASP A 59 -5.70 -12.91 0.82
CA ASP A 59 -6.04 -11.57 0.36
C ASP A 59 -6.37 -10.66 1.55
N PRO A 60 -5.47 -9.75 1.96
CA PRO A 60 -5.62 -8.98 3.19
C PRO A 60 -6.82 -8.03 3.12
N SER A 61 -7.17 -7.57 1.92
CA SER A 61 -8.30 -6.67 1.70
C SER A 61 -9.64 -7.29 2.09
N LYS A 62 -9.74 -8.62 2.10
CA LYS A 62 -10.93 -9.37 2.52
C LYS A 62 -10.98 -9.66 4.02
N LEU A 63 -9.85 -9.52 4.70
CA LEU A 63 -9.72 -9.79 6.13
C LEU A 63 -9.76 -8.52 6.97
N ALA A 64 -9.33 -7.40 6.41
CA ALA A 64 -9.31 -6.14 7.12
C ALA A 64 -10.73 -5.69 7.48
N SER A 65 -10.89 -5.18 8.69
CA SER A 65 -12.14 -4.61 9.21
C SER A 65 -12.09 -3.08 9.33
N CYS A 66 -10.91 -2.49 9.21
CA CYS A 66 -10.71 -1.04 9.16
C CYS A 66 -9.52 -0.66 8.28
N THR A 67 -9.43 0.62 7.93
CA THR A 67 -8.34 1.20 7.15
C THR A 67 -7.91 2.54 7.75
N THR A 68 -6.62 2.89 7.59
CA THR A 68 -6.09 4.22 7.95
C THR A 68 -6.11 5.20 6.78
N CYS A 69 -6.57 4.79 5.60
CA CYS A 69 -6.67 5.62 4.41
C CYS A 69 -7.90 6.53 4.43
N THR A 70 -7.84 7.66 3.71
CA THR A 70 -8.99 8.57 3.60
C THR A 70 -10.17 7.97 2.83
N PHE A 71 -9.94 7.00 1.94
CA PHE A 71 -11.00 6.22 1.32
C PHE A 71 -11.36 5.03 2.21
N SER A 72 -12.60 5.03 2.73
CA SER A 72 -13.12 3.99 3.62
C SER A 72 -13.21 2.61 2.96
N GLU A 73 -13.26 2.58 1.64
CA GLU A 73 -13.39 1.37 0.83
C GLU A 73 -12.04 0.71 0.52
N ASP A 74 -10.91 1.41 0.78
CA ASP A 74 -9.59 0.86 0.53
C ASP A 74 -9.03 0.10 1.74
N PHE A 75 -9.18 -1.22 1.70
CA PHE A 75 -8.65 -2.16 2.69
C PHE A 75 -7.26 -2.73 2.34
N SER A 76 -6.59 -2.18 1.32
CA SER A 76 -5.26 -2.63 0.91
C SER A 76 -4.20 -2.29 1.97
N ASN A 77 -3.09 -3.02 1.96
CA ASN A 77 -1.93 -2.73 2.78
C ASN A 77 -0.80 -2.10 1.97
N TYR A 78 -0.17 -1.06 2.52
CA TYR A 78 1.02 -0.42 1.95
C TYR A 78 2.08 -0.31 3.02
N TRP A 79 3.34 -0.51 2.64
CA TRP A 79 4.45 -0.44 3.58
C TRP A 79 5.72 0.06 2.91
N THR A 80 6.56 0.76 3.68
CA THR A 80 7.88 1.25 3.25
C THR A 80 8.90 1.02 4.35
N ALA A 81 10.16 0.83 3.97
CA ALA A 81 11.25 0.60 4.92
C ALA A 81 11.42 1.82 5.81
N ALA A 82 11.47 1.59 7.12
CA ALA A 82 11.79 2.63 8.09
C ALA A 82 13.26 3.04 7.91
N MET A 83 13.50 4.33 7.73
CA MET A 83 14.85 4.86 7.57
C MET A 83 15.59 4.99 8.89
N TYR A 84 16.89 4.73 8.86
CA TYR A 84 17.79 4.90 9.99
C TYR A 84 18.99 5.75 9.57
N PHE A 85 19.33 6.73 10.40
CA PHE A 85 20.59 7.45 10.30
C PHE A 85 21.69 6.67 11.03
N LYS A 86 22.81 6.44 10.35
CA LYS A 86 24.00 5.81 10.93
C LYS A 86 24.95 6.90 11.43
N HIS A 87 25.17 6.96 12.73
CA HIS A 87 26.13 7.85 13.35
C HIS A 87 27.58 7.38 13.11
N THR A 88 28.54 8.29 13.23
CA THR A 88 29.98 8.00 13.07
C THR A 88 30.50 7.00 14.10
N ASN A 89 29.85 6.90 15.27
CA ASN A 89 30.13 5.90 16.29
C ASN A 89 29.55 4.49 15.98
N GLY A 90 28.94 4.32 14.80
CA GLY A 90 28.34 3.06 14.36
C GLY A 90 26.91 2.81 14.86
N SER A 91 26.37 3.63 15.76
CA SER A 91 24.98 3.51 16.23
C SER A 91 23.98 3.95 15.17
N TYR A 92 22.76 3.43 15.25
CA TYR A 92 21.66 3.77 14.35
C TYR A 92 20.53 4.45 15.12
N LYS A 93 19.98 5.53 14.56
CA LYS A 93 18.79 6.20 15.07
C LYS A 93 17.72 6.20 13.99
N ARG A 94 16.51 5.75 14.32
CA ARG A 94 15.38 5.81 13.39
C ARG A 94 15.08 7.26 13.04
N VAL A 95 14.96 7.56 11.75
CA VAL A 95 14.48 8.85 11.26
C VAL A 95 12.98 8.93 11.58
N SER A 96 12.58 10.00 12.27
CA SER A 96 11.17 10.21 12.58
C SER A 96 10.36 10.37 11.30
N ILE A 97 9.28 9.62 11.18
CA ILE A 97 8.30 9.81 10.11
C ILE A 97 7.50 11.06 10.47
N MET A 98 7.44 12.00 9.54
CA MET A 98 6.76 13.27 9.71
C MET A 98 5.30 13.17 9.26
N GLU A 99 4.50 14.14 9.68
CA GLU A 99 3.12 14.31 9.24
C GLU A 99 3.00 14.32 7.70
N ASN A 100 2.03 13.55 7.19
CA ASN A 100 1.74 13.50 5.77
C ASN A 100 0.84 14.66 5.34
N ALA A 101 1.28 15.45 4.36
CA ALA A 101 0.55 16.62 3.89
C ALA A 101 -0.81 16.32 3.21
N ALA A 102 -1.11 15.07 2.87
CA ALA A 102 -2.42 14.67 2.34
C ALA A 102 -3.42 14.28 3.44
N LEU A 103 -3.03 14.34 4.71
CA LEU A 103 -3.87 14.05 5.87
C LEU A 103 -4.26 15.34 6.62
N PRO A 104 -5.37 15.34 7.36
CA PRO A 104 -5.71 16.44 8.27
C PRO A 104 -4.59 16.76 9.27
N ASN A 105 -4.50 18.04 9.63
CA ASN A 105 -3.51 18.54 10.59
C ASN A 105 -3.58 17.79 11.92
N GLY A 106 -2.41 17.45 12.47
CA GLY A 106 -2.26 16.76 13.75
C GLY A 106 -2.14 15.24 13.64
N ILE A 107 -2.20 14.68 12.43
CA ILE A 107 -1.95 13.26 12.19
C ILE A 107 -0.46 13.04 11.92
N ASN A 108 0.25 12.55 12.93
CA ASN A 108 1.68 12.29 12.80
C ASN A 108 1.94 11.00 11.99
N GLY A 109 2.89 11.07 11.06
CA GLY A 109 3.26 9.96 10.19
C GLY A 109 2.34 9.82 8.96
N GLY A 110 2.28 8.59 8.45
CA GLY A 110 1.51 8.25 7.26
C GLY A 110 2.30 8.38 5.97
N MET A 111 1.60 8.13 4.87
CA MET A 111 2.15 8.25 3.52
C MET A 111 1.04 8.58 2.52
N THR A 112 1.43 9.08 1.35
CA THR A 112 0.49 9.36 0.25
C THR A 112 0.58 8.22 -0.76
N VAL A 113 -0.56 7.59 -1.03
CA VAL A 113 -0.69 6.52 -2.01
C VAL A 113 -1.14 7.12 -3.34
N TYR A 114 -0.52 6.64 -4.42
CA TYR A 114 -0.79 7.04 -5.79
C TYR A 114 -1.18 5.81 -6.61
N TYR A 115 -2.39 5.81 -7.15
CA TYR A 115 -2.78 4.89 -8.21
C TYR A 115 -2.88 5.66 -9.51
N THR A 116 -1.90 5.45 -10.37
CA THR A 116 -1.83 6.07 -11.70
C THR A 116 -1.54 4.99 -12.73
N GLN A 117 -2.04 5.18 -13.94
CA GLN A 117 -1.80 4.27 -15.05
C GLN A 117 -0.43 4.51 -15.69
N GLN A 118 -0.12 5.78 -15.94
CA GLN A 118 1.22 6.27 -16.29
C GLN A 118 1.49 7.56 -15.51
N ASP A 119 0.58 8.52 -15.65
CA ASP A 119 0.57 9.76 -14.88
C ASP A 119 -0.89 10.11 -14.49
N PHE A 120 -1.14 11.37 -14.13
CA PHE A 120 -2.46 11.84 -13.72
C PHE A 120 -3.43 12.14 -14.88
N ASN A 121 -2.92 12.24 -16.10
CA ASN A 121 -3.64 12.72 -17.28
C ASN A 121 -3.65 11.70 -18.44
N SER A 122 -2.78 10.70 -18.39
CA SER A 122 -2.51 9.78 -19.48
C SER A 122 -2.29 8.35 -18.99
N ASN A 123 -2.64 7.40 -19.85
CA ASN A 123 -2.33 5.98 -19.73
C ASN A 123 -1.26 5.52 -20.74
N GLY A 124 -0.62 6.47 -21.41
CA GLY A 124 0.40 6.25 -22.44
C GLY A 124 -0.15 5.68 -23.74
N ASN A 125 -1.47 5.77 -23.94
CA ASN A 125 -2.21 5.07 -25.00
C ASN A 125 -1.93 3.55 -25.00
N GLN A 126 -1.61 2.99 -23.83
CA GLN A 126 -1.35 1.56 -23.66
C GLN A 126 -2.60 0.84 -23.16
N LYS A 127 -2.81 -0.39 -23.64
CA LYS A 127 -3.82 -1.28 -23.06
C LYS A 127 -3.31 -1.81 -21.72
N ILE A 128 -3.90 -1.34 -20.62
CA ILE A 128 -3.54 -1.77 -19.26
C ILE A 128 -4.51 -2.85 -18.80
N THR A 129 -3.97 -3.96 -18.31
CA THR A 129 -4.72 -5.03 -17.65
C THR A 129 -4.32 -5.07 -16.19
N SER A 130 -5.29 -5.25 -15.29
CA SER A 130 -4.99 -5.46 -13.88
C SER A 130 -4.13 -6.71 -13.69
N PHE A 131 -3.26 -6.69 -12.69
CA PHE A 131 -2.55 -7.90 -12.29
C PHE A 131 -3.56 -9.03 -12.01
N PRO A 132 -3.30 -10.26 -12.46
CA PRO A 132 -4.10 -11.39 -12.03
C PRO A 132 -4.02 -11.50 -10.51
N LYS A 133 -5.10 -11.96 -9.88
CA LYS A 133 -5.11 -12.19 -8.44
C LYS A 133 -3.92 -13.05 -8.06
N ALA A 134 -3.09 -12.56 -7.12
CA ALA A 134 -1.82 -13.17 -6.78
C ALA A 134 -1.98 -14.67 -6.48
N ARG A 135 -1.22 -15.49 -7.22
CA ARG A 135 -0.83 -16.84 -6.83
C ARG A 135 0.04 -16.68 -5.58
N THR A 136 -0.24 -17.46 -4.53
CA THR A 136 0.59 -17.61 -3.33
C THR A 136 2.07 -17.57 -3.74
N ILE A 137 2.85 -16.60 -3.24
CA ILE A 137 4.30 -16.63 -3.45
C ILE A 137 4.77 -17.94 -2.81
N PRO A 138 5.28 -18.91 -3.57
CA PRO A 138 5.77 -20.15 -2.97
C PRO A 138 6.86 -19.73 -1.98
N SER A 139 6.73 -20.12 -0.72
CA SER A 139 7.84 -20.03 0.21
C SER A 139 9.02 -20.74 -0.44
N HIS A 140 10.07 -20.00 -0.80
CA HIS A 140 11.32 -20.60 -1.23
C HIS A 140 11.90 -21.27 0.02
N THR A 141 11.52 -22.52 0.27
CA THR A 141 12.30 -23.39 1.14
C THR A 141 13.62 -23.62 0.41
N SER A 142 14.66 -22.91 0.85
CA SER A 142 16.02 -23.28 0.54
C SER A 142 16.22 -24.75 0.94
N PRO A 143 16.87 -25.58 0.09
CA PRO A 143 17.11 -26.98 0.45
C PRO A 143 17.90 -27.06 1.76
N PRO A 144 17.64 -28.06 2.62
CA PRO A 144 18.52 -28.32 3.74
C PRO A 144 19.93 -28.63 3.20
N THR A 145 20.92 -27.91 3.71
CA THR A 145 22.34 -28.27 3.60
C THR A 145 22.63 -29.55 4.35
#